data_AF-A0A7X6HCG5-F1
#
_entry.id   AF-A0A7X6HCG5-F1
#
_cell.length_a   1.000
_cell.length_b   1.000
_cell.length_c   1.000
_cell.angle_alpha   90.00
_cell.angle_beta   90.00
_cell.angle_gamma   90.00
#
_symmetry.space_group_name_H-M   'P 1'
#
loop_
_entity.id
_entity.type
_entity.pdbx_description
1 polymer ?
#
loop_
_entity_poly.entity_id
_entity_poly.type
_entity_poly.pdbx_seq_one_letter_code
_entity_poly.pdbx_strand_id
1 'polypeptide(L)'
;MKPHIETNTLPLSIANVDSTVYLDLGTLHSPEVATRSGSSANLSPAQEHMLAAVACRAGEVEAAEWALDQAQASCGEQIVAALSSGLPAGSVAEAAGVSASALAKIVAAQAPRAG
;
A
#
# COMPACT_ATOMS: atom_id res chain seq x y z
N MET A 1 4.81 15.90 47.67
CA MET A 1 4.18 14.73 47.03
C MET A 1 3.79 15.14 45.61
N LYS A 2 4.36 14.51 44.58
CA LYS A 2 4.03 14.76 43.17
C LYS A 2 3.41 13.48 42.59
N PRO A 3 2.36 13.58 41.75
CA PRO A 3 1.60 12.43 41.30
C PRO A 3 2.40 11.60 40.30
N HIS A 4 2.32 10.28 40.48
CA HIS A 4 2.83 9.25 39.58
C HIS A 4 1.82 9.09 38.43
N ILE A 5 2.24 9.28 37.18
CA ILE A 5 1.40 9.02 36.01
C ILE A 5 1.83 7.66 35.47
N GLU A 6 1.04 6.63 35.76
CA GLU A 6 1.15 5.32 35.13
C GLU A 6 0.68 5.43 33.67
N THR A 7 1.62 5.46 32.72
CA THR A 7 1.30 5.29 31.30
C THR A 7 1.10 3.81 30.99
N ASN A 8 -0.10 3.31 31.29
CA ASN A 8 -0.58 2.03 30.77
C ASN A 8 -1.09 2.26 29.34
N THR A 9 -0.17 2.29 28.37
CA THR A 9 -0.52 2.29 26.95
C THR A 9 -0.97 0.89 26.54
N LEU A 10 -2.28 0.64 26.64
CA LEU A 10 -2.94 -0.42 25.90
C LEU A 10 -2.71 -0.22 24.39
N PRO A 11 -2.57 -1.28 23.58
CA PRO A 11 -2.45 -1.14 22.14
C PRO A 11 -3.74 -0.53 21.57
N LEU A 12 -3.59 0.41 20.64
CA LEU A 12 -4.70 1.04 19.91
C LEU A 12 -5.48 -0.05 19.17
N SER A 13 -6.71 -0.32 19.64
CA SER A 13 -7.64 -1.20 18.95
C SER A 13 -8.07 -0.53 17.63
N ILE A 14 -7.76 -1.18 16.51
CA ILE A 14 -8.11 -0.76 15.14
C ILE A 14 -9.63 -0.90 14.89
N ALA A 15 -10.39 -1.38 15.87
CA ALA A 15 -11.83 -1.66 15.74
C ALA A 15 -12.74 -0.42 15.73
N ASN A 16 -12.21 0.81 15.78
CA ASN A 16 -13.04 2.02 15.75
C ASN A 16 -12.72 2.92 14.55
N VAL A 17 -12.77 2.33 13.35
CA VAL A 17 -12.94 3.09 12.12
C VAL A 17 -14.40 3.53 12.06
N ASP A 18 -14.67 4.75 12.50
CA ASP A 18 -15.95 5.43 12.27
C ASP A 18 -16.14 5.61 10.75
N SER A 19 -16.83 4.64 10.15
CA SER A 19 -17.30 4.69 8.77
C SER A 19 -18.38 5.77 8.67
N THR A 20 -17.97 6.98 8.28
CA THR A 20 -18.91 8.04 7.92
C THR A 20 -19.46 7.75 6.51
N VAL A 21 -20.45 6.85 6.44
CA VAL A 21 -21.25 6.65 5.24
C VAL A 21 -22.03 7.93 4.99
N TYR A 22 -21.62 8.71 3.99
CA TYR A 22 -22.47 9.75 3.42
C TYR A 22 -23.67 9.07 2.77
N LEU A 23 -24.83 9.13 3.44
CA LEU A 23 -26.11 8.78 2.84
C LEU A 23 -26.52 9.90 1.87
N ASP A 24 -26.22 9.73 0.59
CA ASP A 24 -26.85 10.53 -0.45
C ASP A 24 -28.26 9.97 -0.74
N LEU A 25 -29.27 10.62 -0.17
CA LEU A 25 -30.68 10.40 -0.49
C LEU A 25 -31.00 11.14 -1.79
N GLY A 26 -30.63 10.53 -2.92
CA GLY A 26 -30.82 11.15 -4.23
C GLY A 26 -30.83 10.15 -5.39
N THR A 27 -32.04 9.67 -5.73
CA THR A 27 -32.40 9.13 -7.07
C THR A 27 -31.77 7.81 -7.54
N LEU A 28 -32.47 6.71 -7.24
CA LEU A 28 -32.98 5.74 -8.23
C LEU A 28 -32.09 5.50 -9.47
N HIS A 29 -31.09 4.63 -9.32
CA HIS A 29 -30.79 3.50 -10.22
C HIS A 29 -29.58 2.77 -9.63
N SER A 30 -29.82 1.90 -8.64
CA SER A 30 -28.85 0.83 -8.40
C SER A 30 -28.77 0.03 -9.70
N PRO A 31 -27.58 -0.29 -10.24
CA PRO A 31 -27.51 -1.46 -11.10
C PRO A 31 -28.03 -2.58 -10.21
N GLU A 32 -29.12 -3.19 -10.64
CA GLU A 32 -29.59 -4.43 -10.09
C GLU A 32 -28.42 -5.39 -10.27
N VAL A 33 -27.52 -5.45 -9.28
CA VAL A 33 -26.68 -6.60 -9.06
C VAL A 33 -27.73 -7.63 -8.72
N ALA A 34 -28.24 -8.27 -9.77
CA ALA A 34 -29.00 -9.48 -9.67
C ALA A 34 -28.18 -10.32 -8.72
N THR A 35 -28.65 -10.39 -7.48
CA THR A 35 -28.32 -11.45 -6.57
C THR A 35 -28.82 -12.66 -7.32
N ARG A 36 -27.97 -13.19 -8.22
CA ARG A 36 -28.00 -14.59 -8.56
C ARG A 36 -27.81 -15.26 -7.22
N SER A 37 -28.96 -15.51 -6.58
CA SER A 37 -29.23 -16.71 -5.82
C SER A 37 -29.07 -17.88 -6.81
N GLY A 38 -27.86 -18.03 -7.31
CA GLY A 38 -27.41 -19.14 -8.12
C GLY A 38 -26.63 -19.96 -7.14
N SER A 39 -27.32 -20.91 -6.51
CA SER A 39 -26.79 -22.05 -5.78
C SER A 39 -25.49 -21.76 -5.03
N SER A 40 -25.54 -21.65 -3.69
CA SER A 40 -24.38 -21.99 -2.87
C SER A 40 -23.91 -23.38 -3.32
N ALA A 41 -22.94 -23.42 -4.24
CA ALA A 41 -22.22 -24.63 -4.52
C ALA A 41 -21.46 -24.85 -3.22
N ASN A 42 -22.05 -25.65 -2.33
CA ASN A 42 -21.43 -25.99 -1.05
C ASN A 42 -20.09 -26.61 -1.42
N LEU A 43 -19.05 -25.80 -1.29
CA LEU A 43 -17.69 -26.22 -1.56
C LEU A 43 -17.39 -27.32 -0.55
N SER A 44 -16.73 -28.38 -1.01
CA SER A 44 -16.19 -29.33 -0.06
C SER A 44 -15.23 -28.59 0.88
N PRO A 45 -15.07 -29.02 2.14
CA PRO A 45 -14.13 -28.40 3.07
C PRO A 45 -12.70 -28.28 2.50
N ALA A 46 -12.30 -29.21 1.64
CA ALA A 46 -11.02 -29.16 0.93
C ALA A 46 -10.96 -28.01 -0.10
N GLN A 47 -12.05 -27.74 -0.83
CA GLN A 47 -12.14 -26.62 -1.76
C GLN A 47 -12.18 -25.27 -1.02
N GLU A 48 -12.89 -25.17 0.10
CA GLU A 48 -12.89 -23.97 0.95
C GLU A 48 -11.49 -23.70 1.50
N HIS A 49 -10.81 -24.73 2.00
CA HIS A 49 -9.44 -24.60 2.51
C HIS A 49 -8.46 -24.17 1.42
N MET A 50 -8.56 -24.76 0.22
CA MET A 50 -7.73 -24.40 -0.92
C MET A 50 -8.01 -22.95 -1.37
N LEU A 51 -9.27 -22.53 -1.42
CA LEU A 51 -9.63 -21.15 -1.77
C LEU A 51 -9.09 -20.17 -0.73
N ALA A 52 -9.22 -20.47 0.56
CA ALA A 52 -8.68 -19.66 1.65
C ALA A 52 -7.14 -19.57 1.57
N ALA A 53 -6.46 -20.67 1.26
CA ALA A 53 -5.01 -20.68 1.07
C ALA A 53 -4.59 -19.80 -0.11
N VAL A 54 -5.27 -19.90 -1.25
CA VAL A 54 -5.01 -19.05 -2.43
C VAL A 54 -5.26 -17.58 -2.12
N ALA A 55 -6.39 -17.25 -1.48
CA ALA A 55 -6.71 -15.88 -1.10
C ALA A 55 -5.67 -15.30 -0.13
N CYS A 56 -5.23 -16.09 0.86
CA CYS A 56 -4.19 -15.69 1.79
C CYS A 56 -2.86 -15.40 1.08
N ARG A 57 -2.40 -16.30 0.20
CA ARG A 57 -1.16 -16.08 -0.57
C ARG A 57 -1.27 -14.87 -1.51
N ALA A 58 -2.42 -14.68 -2.16
CA ALA A 58 -2.65 -13.53 -3.02
C ALA A 58 -2.52 -12.21 -2.24
N GLY A 59 -3.13 -12.11 -1.06
CA GLY A 59 -3.02 -10.93 -0.21
C GLY A 59 -1.59 -10.67 0.29
N GLU A 60 -0.81 -11.71 0.56
CA GLU A 60 0.61 -11.54 0.91
C GLU A 60 1.45 -11.03 -0.26
N VAL A 61 1.18 -11.50 -1.48
CA VAL A 61 1.87 -11.03 -2.69
C VAL A 61 1.54 -9.56 -2.93
N GLU A 62 0.26 -9.18 -2.86
CA GLU A 62 -0.16 -7.78 -3.01
C GLU A 62 0.49 -6.88 -1.95
N ALA A 63 0.55 -7.32 -0.69
CA ALA A 63 1.23 -6.58 0.37
C ALA A 63 2.74 -6.44 0.11
N ALA A 64 3.39 -7.48 -0.42
CA ALA A 64 4.81 -7.45 -0.76
C ALA A 64 5.10 -6.53 -1.96
N GLU A 65 4.24 -6.54 -2.98
CA GLU A 65 4.31 -5.63 -4.13
C GLU A 65 4.13 -4.18 -3.68
N TRP A 66 3.14 -3.91 -2.85
CA TRP A 66 2.95 -2.57 -2.29
C TRP A 66 4.16 -2.11 -1.48
N ALA A 67 4.73 -2.98 -0.63
CA ALA A 67 5.91 -2.65 0.15
C ALA A 67 7.13 -2.37 -0.74
N LEU A 68 7.28 -3.12 -1.85
CA LEU A 68 8.31 -2.87 -2.84
C LEU A 68 8.12 -1.51 -3.53
N ASP A 69 6.90 -1.17 -3.91
CA ASP A 69 6.57 0.12 -4.52
C ASP A 69 6.91 1.29 -3.57
N GLN A 70 6.56 1.16 -2.28
CA GLN A 70 6.92 2.17 -1.27
C GLN A 70 8.44 2.29 -1.10
N ALA A 71 9.16 1.17 -1.06
CA ALA A 71 10.62 1.18 -0.94
C ALA A 71 11.28 1.82 -2.17
N GLN A 72 10.77 1.56 -3.37
CA GLN A 72 11.26 2.17 -4.61
C GLN A 72 10.99 3.67 -4.65
N ALA A 73 9.80 4.11 -4.23
CA ALA A 73 9.46 5.52 -4.13
C ALA A 73 10.41 6.25 -3.16
N SER A 74 10.59 5.72 -1.95
CA SER A 74 11.49 6.30 -0.95
C SER A 74 12.95 6.32 -1.41
N CYS A 75 13.43 5.25 -2.06
CA CYS A 75 14.76 5.22 -2.64
C CYS A 75 14.93 6.31 -3.71
N GLY A 76 13.93 6.49 -4.58
CA GLY A 76 13.92 7.55 -5.59
C GLY A 76 13.99 8.95 -4.98
N GLU A 77 13.24 9.22 -3.92
CA GLU A 77 13.28 10.49 -3.18
C GLU A 77 14.67 10.76 -2.58
N GLN A 78 15.28 9.74 -1.95
CA GLN A 78 16.62 9.86 -1.38
C GLN A 78 17.68 10.14 -2.45
N ILE A 79 17.57 9.48 -3.61
CA ILE A 79 18.44 9.73 -4.77
C ILE A 79 18.30 11.19 -5.24
N VAL A 80 17.08 11.69 -5.40
CA VAL A 80 16.83 13.08 -5.83
C VAL A 80 17.36 14.07 -4.81
N ALA A 81 17.15 13.82 -3.51
CA ALA A 81 17.67 14.65 -2.43
C ALA A 81 19.21 14.67 -2.41
N ALA A 82 19.85 13.53 -2.59
CA ALA A 82 21.31 13.40 -2.68
C ALA A 82 21.88 14.19 -3.86
N LEU A 83 21.27 14.10 -5.03
CA LEU A 83 21.69 14.89 -6.20
C LEU A 83 21.46 16.39 -5.99
N SER A 84 20.33 16.75 -5.36
CA SER A 84 19.97 18.14 -5.08
C SER A 84 20.89 18.79 -4.04
N SER A 85 21.52 18.01 -3.15
CA SER A 85 22.55 18.48 -2.23
C SER A 85 23.94 18.61 -2.87
N GLY A 86 24.05 18.29 -4.17
CA GLY A 86 25.28 18.45 -4.95
C GLY A 86 26.20 17.23 -4.93
N LEU A 87 25.73 16.06 -4.45
CA LEU A 87 26.53 14.84 -4.51
C LEU A 87 26.76 14.42 -5.98
N PRO A 88 27.98 13.96 -6.34
CA PRO A 88 28.26 13.48 -7.67
C PRO A 88 27.37 12.30 -8.04
N ALA A 89 26.75 12.35 -9.21
CA ALA A 89 25.85 11.29 -9.70
C ALA A 89 26.51 9.90 -9.73
N GLY A 90 27.82 9.83 -9.99
CA GLY A 90 28.57 8.57 -9.94
C GLY A 90 28.58 7.93 -8.55
N SER A 91 28.85 8.73 -7.51
CA SER A 91 28.84 8.26 -6.11
C SER A 91 27.44 7.87 -5.64
N VAL A 92 26.41 8.62 -6.07
CA VAL A 92 25.01 8.28 -5.78
C VAL A 92 24.60 6.97 -6.47
N ALA A 93 24.98 6.77 -7.74
CA ALA A 93 24.71 5.54 -8.49
C ALA A 93 25.36 4.32 -7.82
N GLU A 94 26.63 4.45 -7.42
CA GLU A 94 27.37 3.40 -6.73
C GLU A 94 26.74 3.05 -5.38
N ALA A 95 26.41 4.06 -4.56
CA ALA A 95 25.79 3.85 -3.25
C ALA A 95 24.39 3.21 -3.36
N ALA A 96 23.63 3.56 -4.40
CA ALA A 96 22.32 2.97 -4.67
C ALA A 96 22.42 1.60 -5.38
N GLY A 97 23.62 1.15 -5.76
CA GLY A 97 23.83 -0.11 -6.47
C GLY A 97 23.20 -0.15 -7.86
N VAL A 98 23.05 1.02 -8.52
CA VAL A 98 22.39 1.15 -9.82
C VAL A 98 23.35 1.63 -10.90
N SER A 99 23.06 1.28 -12.15
CA SER A 99 23.77 1.85 -13.29
C SER A 99 23.42 3.34 -13.47
N ALA A 100 24.30 4.11 -14.11
CA ALA A 100 24.02 5.50 -14.47
C ALA A 100 22.75 5.66 -15.33
N SER A 101 22.45 4.67 -16.19
CA SER A 101 21.21 4.64 -17.00
C SER A 101 19.97 4.46 -16.13
N ALA A 102 20.02 3.55 -15.15
CA ALA A 102 18.94 3.36 -14.19
C ALA A 102 18.75 4.60 -13.29
N LEU A 103 19.84 5.23 -12.85
CA LEU A 103 19.80 6.47 -12.08
C LEU A 103 19.06 7.57 -12.85
N ALA A 104 19.37 7.77 -14.13
CA ALA A 104 18.70 8.78 -14.96
C ALA A 104 17.18 8.51 -15.10
N LYS A 105 16.76 7.25 -15.21
CA LYS A 105 15.33 6.88 -15.27
C LYS A 105 14.61 7.18 -13.95
N ILE A 106 15.24 6.88 -12.82
CA ILE A 106 14.67 7.16 -11.49
C ILE A 106 14.47 8.67 -11.31
N VAL A 107 15.46 9.47 -11.66
CA VAL A 107 15.38 10.94 -11.57
C VAL A 107 14.30 11.48 -12.52
N ALA A 108 14.22 10.97 -13.75
CA ALA A 108 13.20 11.39 -14.73
C ALA A 108 11.77 11.03 -14.28
N ALA A 109 11.58 9.89 -13.64
CA ALA A 109 10.28 9.46 -13.11
C ALA A 109 9.79 10.36 -11.95
N GLN A 110 10.70 11.03 -11.26
CA GLN A 110 10.44 11.93 -10.13
C GLN A 110 10.32 13.41 -10.55
N ALA A 111 10.54 13.74 -11.82
CA ALA A 111 10.40 15.11 -12.30
C ALA A 111 8.93 15.57 -12.19
N PRO A 112 8.66 16.82 -11.74
CA PRO A 112 7.30 17.33 -11.67
C PRO A 112 6.66 17.27 -13.06
N ARG A 113 5.49 16.64 -13.16
CA ARG A 113 4.67 16.66 -14.38
C ARG A 113 4.30 18.12 -14.63
N ALA A 114 4.94 18.74 -15.63
CA ALA A 114 4.56 20.07 -16.07
C ALA A 114 3.10 20.02 -16.54
N GLY A 115 2.21 20.59 -15.74
CA GLY A 115 0.80 20.83 -16.07
C GLY A 115 0.59 22.25 -16.56
#